data_AF-A0A7J3BDN1-F1
#
_entry.id   AF-A0A7J3BDN1-F1
#
_cell.length_a   1.000
_cell.length_b   1.000
_cell.length_c   1.000
_cell.angle_alpha   90.00
_cell.angle_beta   90.00
_cell.angle_gamma   90.00
#
_symmetry.space_group_name_H-M   'P 1'
#
loop_
_entity.id
_entity.type
_entity.pdbx_description
1 polymer ?
#
loop_
_entity_poly.entity_id
_entity_poly.type
_entity_poly.pdbx_seq_one_letter_code
_entity_poly.pdbx_strand_id
1 'polypeptide(L)'
;MDNRMAEALKNLKANNFDAKYAENAKAASQIVLNTIPIDATVGVGDSATIRQIGILEELEERGNRILNPFTRELTTNPKMLEVRNEISRRVFTCDVFITGTNAVTTDGKLVNIDAVGNRVAAMIYGPRKVIIVVSRNKLVENVEEALYRVKNTIAPYHARTKKFPTPCAETGRCHDCSSPRRICNTTTIMEKRPWRTDLTLILVDEDLGLSWDEAWPKERINKIKANYEAVTWIFTG
;
A
#
# COMPACT_ATOMS: atom_id res chain seq x y z
N MET A 1 9.91 6.24 20.22
CA MET A 1 10.07 5.66 18.87
C MET A 1 10.89 4.40 19.01
N ASP A 2 10.38 3.27 18.53
CA ASP A 2 11.11 1.98 18.44
C ASP A 2 12.46 2.18 17.69
N ASN A 3 13.54 1.58 18.18
CA ASN A 3 14.88 1.65 17.58
C ASN A 3 14.85 1.22 16.10
N ARG A 4 14.06 0.20 15.75
CA ARG A 4 13.94 -0.28 14.37
C ARG A 4 13.33 0.76 13.44
N MET A 5 12.37 1.54 13.93
CA MET A 5 11.77 2.61 13.14
C MET A 5 12.71 3.80 12.98
N ALA A 6 13.45 4.13 14.04
CA ALA A 6 14.46 5.18 14.00
C ALA A 6 15.53 4.88 12.93
N GLU A 7 15.99 3.63 12.90
CA GLU A 7 16.93 3.13 11.91
C GLU A 7 16.35 3.16 10.49
N ALA A 8 15.14 2.61 10.29
CA ALA A 8 14.48 2.63 8.99
C ALA A 8 14.30 4.07 8.46
N LEU A 9 13.87 5.00 9.30
CA LEU A 9 13.76 6.43 8.93
C LEU A 9 15.08 7.03 8.49
N LYS A 10 16.17 6.75 9.23
CA LYS A 10 17.51 7.23 8.88
C LYS A 10 17.95 6.68 7.52
N ASN A 11 17.78 5.38 7.30
CA ASN A 11 18.22 4.71 6.07
C ASN A 11 17.36 5.09 4.86
N LEU A 12 16.05 5.30 5.04
CA LEU A 12 15.19 5.86 4.00
C LEU A 12 15.67 7.26 3.55
N LYS A 13 16.03 8.14 4.50
CA LYS A 13 16.62 9.45 4.16
C LYS A 13 17.95 9.30 3.42
N ALA A 14 18.81 8.38 3.85
CA ALA A 14 20.06 8.07 3.16
C ALA A 14 19.85 7.52 1.72
N ASN A 15 18.72 6.85 1.49
CA ASN A 15 18.26 6.40 0.17
C ASN A 15 17.48 7.46 -0.62
N ASN A 16 17.59 8.73 -0.21
CA ASN A 16 17.02 9.92 -0.84
C ASN A 16 15.49 10.05 -0.74
N PHE A 17 14.80 9.27 0.08
CA PHE A 17 13.37 9.48 0.30
C PHE A 17 13.14 10.71 1.22
N ASP A 18 12.07 11.48 0.96
CA ASP A 18 11.55 12.43 1.95
C ASP A 18 10.78 11.63 3.02
N ALA A 19 11.53 11.07 3.98
CA ALA A 19 10.98 10.19 5.00
C ALA A 19 10.54 10.99 6.24
N LYS A 20 9.26 10.83 6.60
CA LYS A 20 8.59 11.50 7.72
C LYS A 20 8.08 10.46 8.72
N TYR A 21 8.03 10.86 9.99
CA TYR A 21 7.47 10.07 11.07
C TYR A 21 6.06 10.57 11.42
N ALA A 22 5.16 9.64 11.71
CA ALA A 22 3.85 9.89 12.28
C ALA A 22 3.63 8.98 13.49
N GLU A 23 3.17 9.52 14.61
CA GLU A 23 2.91 8.73 15.82
C GLU A 23 1.69 7.79 15.71
N ASN A 24 0.74 8.11 14.84
CA ASN A 24 -0.51 7.37 14.68
C ASN A 24 -1.19 7.73 13.34
N ALA A 25 -2.29 7.05 13.03
CA ALA A 25 -3.11 7.28 11.83
C ALA A 25 -3.51 8.75 11.64
N LYS A 26 -3.92 9.44 12.71
CA LYS A 26 -4.35 10.84 12.65
C LYS A 26 -3.20 11.77 12.28
N ALA A 27 -2.03 11.59 12.91
CA ALA A 27 -0.84 12.35 12.57
C ALA A 27 -0.39 12.10 11.12
N ALA A 28 -0.53 10.86 10.64
CA ALA A 28 -0.25 10.51 9.24
C ALA A 28 -1.22 11.24 8.28
N SER A 29 -2.53 11.22 8.57
CA SER A 29 -3.54 11.95 7.78
C SER A 29 -3.21 13.44 7.67
N GLN A 30 -2.89 14.08 8.81
CA GLN A 30 -2.54 15.50 8.84
C GLN A 30 -1.29 15.81 8.00
N ILE A 31 -0.27 14.95 8.04
CA ILE A 31 0.93 15.12 7.20
C ILE A 31 0.56 15.02 5.71
N VAL A 32 -0.30 14.07 5.33
CA VAL A 32 -0.77 13.94 3.93
C VAL A 32 -1.55 15.19 3.52
N LEU A 33 -2.54 15.62 4.31
CA LEU A 33 -3.30 16.84 4.06
C LEU A 33 -2.38 18.05 3.85
N ASN A 34 -1.44 18.27 4.76
CA ASN A 34 -0.54 19.42 4.69
C ASN A 34 0.45 19.36 3.51
N THR A 35 0.66 18.17 2.94
CA THR A 35 1.56 17.97 1.80
C THR A 35 0.86 18.19 0.46
N ILE A 36 -0.46 17.98 0.39
CA ILE A 36 -1.24 18.04 -0.86
C ILE A 36 -1.83 19.44 -1.05
N PRO A 37 -1.55 20.14 -2.17
CA PRO A 37 -2.22 21.40 -2.51
C PRO A 37 -3.74 21.24 -2.65
N ILE A 38 -4.52 22.28 -2.35
CA ILE A 38 -5.99 22.24 -2.39
C ILE A 38 -6.51 21.99 -3.83
N ASP A 39 -5.84 22.55 -4.83
CA ASP A 39 -6.19 22.45 -6.24
C ASP A 39 -5.64 21.18 -6.93
N ALA A 40 -4.87 20.35 -6.21
CA ALA A 40 -4.29 19.15 -6.76
C ALA A 40 -5.34 18.07 -7.05
N THR A 41 -5.19 17.42 -8.20
CA THR A 41 -5.84 16.15 -8.51
C THR A 41 -5.06 15.01 -7.87
N VAL A 42 -5.72 14.24 -7.00
CA VAL A 42 -5.12 13.16 -6.22
C VAL A 42 -5.52 11.81 -6.79
N GLY A 43 -4.54 11.04 -7.27
CA GLY A 43 -4.71 9.65 -7.67
C GLY A 43 -4.50 8.68 -6.51
N VAL A 44 -5.28 7.60 -6.45
CA VAL A 44 -5.25 6.64 -5.34
C VAL A 44 -4.87 5.25 -5.82
N GLY A 45 -3.88 4.63 -5.15
CA GLY A 45 -3.55 3.22 -5.29
C GLY A 45 -4.30 2.35 -4.27
N ASP A 46 -4.58 1.08 -4.57
CA ASP A 46 -5.22 0.19 -3.60
C ASP A 46 -4.35 0.04 -2.35
N SER A 47 -4.85 0.51 -1.22
CA SER A 47 -4.14 0.48 0.04
C SER A 47 -5.12 0.50 1.20
N ALA A 48 -5.13 -0.59 1.98
CA ALA A 48 -5.86 -0.63 3.24
C ALA A 48 -5.33 0.39 4.25
N THR A 49 -4.03 0.72 4.21
CA THR A 49 -3.45 1.76 5.08
C THR A 49 -4.07 3.13 4.76
N ILE A 50 -4.21 3.48 3.48
CA ILE A 50 -4.84 4.76 3.06
C ILE A 50 -6.31 4.82 3.51
N ARG A 51 -7.06 3.72 3.37
CA ARG A 51 -8.44 3.65 3.86
C ARG A 51 -8.53 3.77 5.38
N GLN A 52 -7.62 3.15 6.13
CA GLN A 52 -7.65 3.16 7.59
C GLN A 52 -7.30 4.52 8.21
N ILE A 53 -6.50 5.35 7.53
CA ILE A 53 -6.19 6.69 8.03
C ILE A 53 -7.28 7.73 7.72
N GLY A 54 -8.30 7.39 6.92
CA GLY A 54 -9.44 8.29 6.63
C GLY A 54 -9.11 9.50 5.76
N ILE A 55 -7.96 9.51 5.09
CA ILE A 55 -7.47 10.68 4.36
C ILE A 55 -8.27 11.01 3.09
N LEU A 56 -8.97 10.03 2.51
CA LEU A 56 -9.69 10.25 1.26
C LEU A 56 -10.90 11.16 1.49
N GLU A 57 -11.65 10.87 2.55
CA GLU A 57 -12.79 11.65 2.99
C GLU A 57 -12.37 13.09 3.35
N GLU A 58 -11.28 13.25 4.10
CA GLU A 58 -10.75 14.58 4.46
C GLU A 58 -10.31 15.40 3.23
N LEU A 59 -9.71 14.75 2.23
CA LEU A 59 -9.32 15.42 0.98
C LEU A 59 -10.54 15.83 0.14
N GLU A 60 -11.55 14.96 0.05
CA GLU A 60 -12.80 15.25 -0.66
C GLU A 60 -13.55 16.42 -0.01
N GLU A 61 -13.69 16.41 1.32
CA GLU A 61 -14.31 17.50 2.09
C GLU A 61 -13.57 18.83 1.93
N ARG A 62 -12.23 18.79 1.82
CA ARG A 62 -11.41 19.97 1.56
C ARG A 62 -11.54 20.50 0.12
N GLY A 63 -12.14 19.74 -0.79
CA GLY A 63 -12.39 20.12 -2.17
C GLY A 63 -11.37 19.59 -3.19
N ASN A 64 -10.48 18.67 -2.79
CA ASN A 64 -9.55 18.04 -3.73
C ASN A 64 -10.30 17.13 -4.72
N ARG A 65 -9.83 17.10 -5.97
CA ARG A 65 -10.35 16.15 -6.97
C ARG A 65 -9.70 14.78 -6.78
N ILE A 66 -10.49 13.76 -6.45
CA ILE A 66 -9.99 12.39 -6.25
C ILE A 66 -10.21 11.51 -7.49
N LEU A 67 -9.15 10.82 -7.92
CA LEU A 67 -9.16 9.74 -8.92
C LEU A 67 -8.94 8.41 -8.21
N ASN A 68 -10.02 7.75 -7.80
CA ASN A 68 -9.96 6.50 -7.06
C ASN A 68 -10.62 5.34 -7.83
N PRO A 69 -9.84 4.45 -8.48
CA PRO A 69 -10.38 3.28 -9.17
C PRO A 69 -10.69 2.11 -8.22
N PHE A 70 -10.62 2.33 -6.91
CA PHE A 70 -10.79 1.31 -5.87
C PHE A 70 -11.95 1.63 -4.92
N THR A 71 -12.94 2.41 -5.37
CA THR A 71 -14.19 2.57 -4.62
C THR A 71 -15.00 1.27 -4.65
N ARG A 72 -15.89 1.09 -3.65
CA ARG A 72 -16.73 -0.11 -3.57
C ARG A 72 -17.59 -0.25 -4.82
N GLU A 73 -18.24 0.83 -5.25
CA GLU A 73 -19.06 0.88 -6.46
C GLU A 73 -18.33 0.37 -7.71
N LEU A 74 -17.13 0.90 -7.97
CA LEU A 74 -16.35 0.56 -9.17
C LEU A 74 -15.78 -0.85 -9.13
N THR A 75 -15.49 -1.37 -7.94
CA THR A 75 -14.82 -2.67 -7.77
C THR A 75 -15.79 -3.84 -7.57
N THR A 76 -17.05 -3.59 -7.21
CA THR A 76 -18.08 -4.64 -7.05
C THR A 76 -19.08 -4.71 -8.19
N ASN A 77 -18.99 -3.83 -9.18
CA ASN A 77 -19.86 -3.85 -10.35
C ASN A 77 -19.05 -4.19 -11.62
N PRO A 78 -19.24 -5.37 -12.23
CA PRO A 78 -18.52 -5.77 -13.44
C PRO A 78 -18.70 -4.79 -14.61
N LYS A 79 -19.86 -4.09 -14.67
CA LYS A 79 -20.14 -3.11 -15.73
C LYS A 79 -19.25 -1.86 -15.63
N MET A 80 -18.66 -1.61 -14.47
CA MET A 80 -17.76 -0.47 -14.22
C MET A 80 -16.30 -0.79 -14.51
N LEU A 81 -15.99 -1.99 -15.04
CA LEU A 81 -14.60 -2.40 -15.30
C LEU A 81 -13.87 -1.42 -16.23
N GLU A 82 -14.51 -0.99 -17.31
CA GLU A 82 -13.86 -0.06 -18.24
C GLU A 82 -13.64 1.32 -17.62
N VAL A 83 -14.65 1.86 -16.94
CA VAL A 83 -14.54 3.12 -16.19
C VAL A 83 -13.40 3.05 -15.16
N ARG A 84 -13.30 1.93 -14.44
CA ARG A 84 -12.22 1.67 -13.47
C ARG A 84 -10.86 1.64 -14.14
N ASN A 85 -10.74 1.02 -15.32
CA ASN A 85 -9.49 0.97 -16.09
C ASN A 85 -9.10 2.36 -16.59
N GLU A 86 -10.05 3.15 -17.09
CA GLU A 86 -9.83 4.53 -17.52
C GLU A 86 -9.33 5.41 -16.37
N ILE A 87 -9.98 5.36 -15.20
CA ILE A 87 -9.52 6.06 -14.00
C ILE A 87 -8.11 5.59 -13.63
N SER A 88 -7.85 4.28 -13.66
CA SER A 88 -6.53 3.71 -13.36
C SER A 88 -5.44 4.23 -14.29
N ARG A 89 -5.74 4.48 -15.57
CA ARG A 89 -4.80 5.10 -16.52
C ARG A 89 -4.61 6.59 -16.23
N ARG A 90 -5.68 7.32 -15.91
CA ARG A 90 -5.62 8.75 -15.57
C ARG A 90 -4.83 9.04 -14.29
N VAL A 91 -4.76 8.09 -13.36
CA VAL A 91 -3.89 8.18 -12.17
C VAL A 91 -2.43 8.45 -12.55
N PHE A 92 -1.94 7.99 -13.71
CA PHE A 92 -0.54 8.24 -14.11
C PHE A 92 -0.23 9.70 -14.41
N THR A 93 -1.25 10.53 -14.64
CA THR A 93 -1.11 11.94 -14.99
C THR A 93 -1.75 12.86 -13.95
N CYS A 94 -2.04 12.37 -12.74
CA CYS A 94 -2.50 13.22 -11.64
C CYS A 94 -1.34 14.02 -11.04
N ASP A 95 -1.65 14.99 -10.18
CA ASP A 95 -0.64 15.83 -9.56
C ASP A 95 0.07 15.11 -8.41
N VAL A 96 -0.71 14.39 -7.59
CA VAL A 96 -0.21 13.62 -6.43
C VAL A 96 -0.80 12.21 -6.45
N PHE A 97 0.06 11.19 -6.37
CA PHE A 97 -0.36 9.81 -6.14
C PHE A 97 -0.23 9.44 -4.66
N ILE A 98 -1.27 8.88 -4.05
CA ILE A 98 -1.22 8.36 -2.68
C ILE A 98 -1.42 6.85 -2.66
N THR A 99 -0.56 6.15 -1.91
CA THR A 99 -0.65 4.69 -1.77
C THR A 99 0.06 4.20 -0.51
N GLY A 100 0.06 2.88 -0.31
CA GLY A 100 0.96 2.22 0.64
C GLY A 100 1.96 1.33 -0.09
N THR A 101 2.85 0.69 0.67
CA THR A 101 3.75 -0.35 0.19
C THR A 101 3.51 -1.67 0.95
N ASN A 102 3.99 -2.80 0.42
CA ASN A 102 3.83 -4.10 1.07
C ASN A 102 4.80 -4.26 2.24
N ALA A 103 6.06 -3.88 2.07
CA ALA A 103 7.08 -3.93 3.11
C ALA A 103 8.17 -2.87 2.91
N VAL A 104 8.82 -2.49 4.01
CA VAL A 104 10.01 -1.63 4.02
C VAL A 104 11.10 -2.31 4.84
N THR A 105 12.30 -2.40 4.28
CA THR A 105 13.46 -2.98 4.97
C THR A 105 14.07 -1.97 5.95
N THR A 106 14.77 -2.46 6.98
CA THR A 106 15.49 -1.59 7.94
C THR A 106 16.56 -0.76 7.22
N ASP A 107 17.15 -1.29 6.15
CA ASP A 107 18.10 -0.57 5.28
C ASP A 107 17.44 0.35 4.23
N GLY A 108 16.13 0.56 4.31
CA GLY A 108 15.41 1.64 3.61
C GLY A 108 15.03 1.33 2.16
N LYS A 109 14.72 0.09 1.82
CA LYS A 109 14.19 -0.33 0.51
C LYS A 109 12.70 -0.62 0.60
N LEU A 110 11.95 -0.32 -0.45
CA LEU A 110 10.53 -0.65 -0.54
C LEU A 110 10.34 -1.89 -1.40
N VAL A 111 9.63 -2.88 -0.87
CA VAL A 111 9.31 -4.12 -1.60
C VAL A 111 7.82 -4.16 -1.90
N ASN A 112 7.47 -4.36 -3.16
CA ASN A 112 6.09 -4.41 -3.60
C ASN A 112 5.80 -5.67 -4.43
N ILE A 113 4.60 -6.21 -4.26
CA ILE A 113 4.06 -7.30 -5.04
C ILE A 113 2.64 -6.93 -5.49
N ASP A 114 2.40 -7.00 -6.81
CA ASP A 114 1.16 -6.55 -7.46
C ASP A 114 0.58 -7.63 -8.39
N ALA A 115 -0.74 -7.60 -8.54
CA ALA A 115 -1.48 -8.42 -9.50
C ALA A 115 -1.44 -7.80 -10.90
N VAL A 116 -1.88 -6.53 -11.02
CA VAL A 116 -2.02 -5.80 -12.29
C VAL A 116 -0.79 -4.93 -12.59
N GLY A 117 -0.08 -4.48 -11.54
CA GLY A 117 1.13 -3.67 -11.67
C GLY A 117 0.89 -2.16 -11.81
N ASN A 118 -0.36 -1.71 -11.90
CA ASN A 118 -0.70 -0.29 -12.07
C ASN A 118 -0.24 0.57 -10.87
N ARG A 119 -0.34 0.05 -9.64
CA ARG A 119 0.12 0.76 -8.44
C ARG A 119 1.63 0.94 -8.46
N VAL A 120 2.41 -0.14 -8.62
CA VAL A 120 3.87 -0.03 -8.63
C VAL A 120 4.40 0.79 -9.81
N ALA A 121 3.76 0.73 -10.98
CA ALA A 121 4.15 1.56 -12.12
C ALA A 121 3.92 3.05 -11.82
N ALA A 122 2.79 3.41 -11.21
CA ALA A 122 2.51 4.78 -10.79
C ALA A 122 3.49 5.27 -9.71
N MET A 123 3.87 4.40 -8.76
CA MET A 123 4.88 4.71 -7.73
C MET A 123 6.27 5.02 -8.31
N ILE A 124 6.67 4.32 -9.37
CA ILE A 124 8.03 4.40 -9.92
C ILE A 124 8.21 5.65 -10.79
N TYR A 125 7.29 5.88 -11.74
CA TYR A 125 7.46 6.93 -12.76
C TYR A 125 6.21 7.74 -13.09
N GLY A 126 5.03 7.40 -12.56
CA GLY A 126 3.77 8.05 -12.95
C GLY A 126 3.69 9.52 -12.52
N PRO A 127 2.91 9.86 -11.49
CA PRO A 127 2.81 11.24 -11.00
C PRO A 127 4.13 11.80 -10.50
N ARG A 128 4.33 13.11 -10.69
CA ARG A 128 5.55 13.81 -10.25
C ARG A 128 5.73 13.76 -8.72
N LYS A 129 4.61 13.78 -7.98
CA LYS A 129 4.58 13.61 -6.53
C LYS A 129 3.93 12.28 -6.17
N VAL A 130 4.61 11.49 -5.35
CA VAL A 130 4.10 10.25 -4.77
C VAL A 130 4.21 10.34 -3.25
N ILE A 131 3.13 10.03 -2.54
CA ILE A 131 3.08 9.91 -1.09
C ILE A 131 2.79 8.46 -0.73
N ILE A 132 3.72 7.85 -0.01
CA ILE A 132 3.61 6.47 0.46
C ILE A 132 3.39 6.49 1.97
N VAL A 133 2.26 5.97 2.43
CA VAL A 133 1.99 5.76 3.86
C VAL A 133 2.25 4.31 4.21
N VAL A 134 3.13 4.08 5.19
CA VAL A 134 3.55 2.75 5.63
C VAL A 134 3.57 2.67 7.15
N SER A 135 3.09 1.57 7.69
CA SER A 135 2.97 1.32 9.12
C SER A 135 4.10 0.45 9.67
N ARG A 136 4.35 0.54 10.98
CA ARG A 136 5.42 -0.21 11.65
C ARG A 136 5.36 -1.73 11.44
N ASN A 137 4.17 -2.31 11.29
CA ASN A 137 3.99 -3.75 11.05
C ASN A 137 4.45 -4.21 9.65
N LYS A 138 4.83 -3.28 8.78
CA LYS A 138 5.39 -3.55 7.45
C LYS A 138 6.92 -3.43 7.41
N LEU A 139 7.56 -3.13 8.55
CA LEU A 139 9.01 -3.18 8.65
C LEU A 139 9.50 -4.63 8.69
N VAL A 140 10.52 -4.90 7.89
CA VAL A 140 11.25 -6.18 7.79
C VAL A 140 12.74 -5.90 7.86
N GLU A 141 13.56 -6.92 8.12
CA GLU A 141 15.01 -6.79 8.18
C GLU A 141 15.59 -6.54 6.78
N ASN A 142 15.19 -7.35 5.81
CA ASN A 142 15.78 -7.35 4.48
C ASN A 142 14.75 -7.74 3.41
N VAL A 143 15.21 -7.74 2.15
CA VAL A 143 14.37 -8.02 0.99
C VAL A 143 13.88 -9.47 1.02
N GLU A 144 14.70 -10.41 1.48
CA GLU A 144 14.37 -11.82 1.59
C GLU A 144 13.21 -12.05 2.55
N GLU A 145 13.25 -11.43 3.74
CA GLU A 145 12.15 -11.45 4.71
C GLU A 145 10.89 -10.80 4.14
N ALA A 146 11.00 -9.65 3.45
CA ALA A 146 9.86 -9.03 2.77
C ALA A 146 9.21 -9.97 1.77
N LEU A 147 10.00 -10.56 0.86
CA LEU A 147 9.49 -11.47 -0.16
C LEU A 147 8.86 -12.70 0.46
N TYR A 148 9.48 -13.28 1.49
CA TYR A 148 8.94 -14.42 2.22
C TYR A 148 7.60 -14.07 2.87
N ARG A 149 7.57 -13.02 3.71
CA ARG A 149 6.37 -12.61 4.45
C ARG A 149 5.23 -12.27 3.50
N VAL A 150 5.50 -11.50 2.44
CA VAL A 150 4.45 -11.10 1.48
C VAL A 150 3.93 -12.32 0.72
N LYS A 151 4.78 -13.23 0.23
CA LYS A 151 4.34 -14.37 -0.58
C LYS A 151 3.73 -15.52 0.23
N ASN A 152 4.22 -15.78 1.43
CA ASN A 152 3.85 -16.97 2.21
C ASN A 152 2.84 -16.68 3.32
N THR A 153 2.76 -15.44 3.80
CA THR A 153 1.87 -15.09 4.92
C THR A 153 0.76 -14.15 4.44
N ILE A 154 1.12 -13.06 3.78
CA ILE A 154 0.19 -11.96 3.50
C ILE A 154 -0.66 -12.20 2.25
N ALA A 155 -0.05 -12.56 1.12
CA ALA A 155 -0.75 -12.83 -0.12
C ALA A 155 -1.75 -14.00 0.01
N PRO A 156 -1.45 -15.13 0.68
CA PRO A 156 -2.42 -16.21 0.89
C PRO A 156 -3.65 -15.76 1.68
N TYR A 157 -3.44 -15.01 2.77
CA TYR A 157 -4.55 -14.47 3.56
C TYR A 157 -5.36 -13.44 2.76
N HIS A 158 -4.69 -12.51 2.06
CA HIS A 158 -5.34 -11.54 1.19
C HIS A 158 -6.18 -12.22 0.09
N ALA A 159 -5.62 -13.23 -0.57
CA ALA A 159 -6.27 -13.99 -1.61
C ALA A 159 -7.53 -14.70 -1.08
N ARG A 160 -7.44 -15.30 0.12
CA ARG A 160 -8.57 -15.92 0.82
C ARG A 160 -9.66 -14.92 1.15
N THR A 161 -9.33 -13.80 1.80
CA THR A 161 -10.29 -12.75 2.18
C THR A 161 -11.02 -12.19 0.96
N LYS A 162 -10.32 -12.03 -0.16
CA LYS A 162 -10.88 -11.55 -1.43
C LYS A 162 -11.50 -12.63 -2.31
N LYS A 163 -11.48 -13.91 -1.89
CA LYS A 163 -11.99 -15.07 -2.64
C LYS A 163 -11.36 -15.24 -4.03
N PHE A 164 -10.06 -14.99 -4.18
CA PHE A 164 -9.37 -15.29 -5.43
C PHE A 164 -9.22 -16.81 -5.62
N PRO A 165 -9.50 -17.36 -6.83
CA PRO A 165 -9.36 -18.77 -7.13
C PRO A 165 -7.88 -19.13 -7.34
N THR A 166 -7.15 -19.21 -6.23
CA THR A 166 -5.70 -19.47 -6.21
C THR A 166 -5.41 -20.54 -5.16
N PRO A 167 -4.45 -21.45 -5.40
CA PRO A 167 -4.10 -22.49 -4.43
C PRO A 167 -3.69 -21.95 -3.06
N CYS A 168 -3.08 -20.75 -3.00
CA CYS A 168 -2.69 -20.12 -1.75
C CYS A 168 -3.88 -19.62 -0.92
N ALA A 169 -4.99 -19.21 -1.54
CA ALA A 169 -6.20 -18.83 -0.82
C ALA A 169 -6.78 -19.99 -0.01
N GLU A 170 -6.73 -21.20 -0.57
CA GLU A 170 -7.22 -22.43 0.08
C GLU A 170 -6.22 -22.90 1.14
N THR A 171 -4.99 -23.15 0.72
CA THR A 171 -3.98 -23.82 1.56
C THR A 171 -3.30 -22.91 2.60
N GLY A 172 -3.36 -21.59 2.43
CA GLY A 172 -2.68 -20.63 3.30
C GLY A 172 -1.17 -20.50 3.07
N ARG A 173 -0.60 -21.15 2.05
CA ARG A 173 0.84 -21.04 1.71
C ARG A 173 1.06 -20.79 0.22
N CYS A 174 2.24 -20.28 -0.15
CA CYS A 174 2.59 -20.09 -1.55
C CYS A 174 2.81 -21.43 -2.27
N HIS A 175 2.38 -21.51 -3.53
CA HIS A 175 2.60 -22.65 -4.43
C HIS A 175 3.36 -22.26 -5.70
N ASP A 176 3.83 -21.01 -5.79
CA ASP A 176 4.32 -20.40 -7.03
C ASP A 176 3.43 -20.73 -8.24
N CYS A 177 2.12 -20.55 -8.04
CA CYS A 177 1.12 -21.10 -8.95
C CYS A 177 1.08 -20.35 -10.29
N SER A 178 0.64 -21.06 -11.33
CA SER A 178 0.29 -20.49 -12.64
C SER A 178 -1.20 -20.14 -12.78
N SER A 179 -1.89 -19.82 -11.67
CA SER A 179 -3.32 -19.46 -11.73
C SER A 179 -3.52 -18.21 -12.61
N PRO A 180 -4.49 -18.20 -13.54
CA PRO A 180 -4.83 -17.00 -14.32
C PRO A 180 -5.23 -15.79 -13.47
N ARG A 181 -5.67 -16.03 -12.22
CA ARG A 181 -6.04 -14.99 -11.24
C ARG A 181 -4.98 -14.83 -10.15
N ARG A 182 -3.72 -15.16 -10.44
CA ARG A 182 -2.57 -14.90 -9.56
C ARG A 182 -2.52 -13.41 -9.18
N ILE A 183 -2.35 -13.14 -7.90
CA ILE A 183 -2.30 -11.76 -7.36
C ILE A 183 -0.88 -11.21 -7.15
N CYS A 184 0.14 -12.01 -7.48
CA CYS A 184 1.55 -11.72 -7.25
C CYS A 184 2.38 -11.85 -8.54
N ASN A 185 1.95 -11.18 -9.61
CA ASN A 185 2.57 -11.24 -10.93
C ASN A 185 3.80 -10.34 -11.05
N THR A 186 3.77 -9.16 -10.42
CA THR A 186 4.83 -8.16 -10.55
C THR A 186 5.48 -7.96 -9.19
N THR A 187 6.79 -8.17 -9.10
CA THR A 187 7.59 -7.85 -7.91
C THR A 187 8.52 -6.69 -8.25
N THR A 188 8.54 -5.66 -7.41
CA THR A 188 9.49 -4.56 -7.55
C THR A 188 10.21 -4.31 -6.22
N ILE A 189 11.48 -3.95 -6.33
CA ILE A 189 12.31 -3.50 -5.21
C ILE A 189 12.77 -2.09 -5.57
N MET A 190 12.30 -1.09 -4.83
CA MET A 190 12.78 0.28 -4.96
C MET A 190 13.88 0.47 -3.94
N GLU A 191 15.12 0.35 -4.39
CA GLU A 191 16.28 0.45 -3.51
C GLU A 191 16.54 1.88 -3.03
N LYS A 192 16.28 2.86 -3.89
CA LYS A 192 16.45 4.30 -3.62
C LYS A 192 15.35 5.08 -4.34
N ARG A 193 15.12 6.34 -3.92
CA ARG A 193 14.18 7.23 -4.60
C ARG A 193 14.60 7.43 -6.08
N PRO A 194 13.72 7.15 -7.06
CA PRO A 194 13.95 7.55 -8.45
C PRO A 194 14.13 9.07 -8.54
N TRP A 195 15.18 9.54 -9.23
CA TRP A 195 15.57 10.96 -9.15
C TRP A 195 14.54 11.93 -9.74
N ARG A 196 13.63 11.48 -10.64
CA ARG A 196 12.57 12.30 -11.27
C ARG A 196 11.21 12.23 -10.57
N THR A 197 11.08 11.40 -9.55
CA THR A 197 9.83 11.23 -8.80
C THR A 197 10.05 11.80 -7.41
N ASP A 198 9.34 12.87 -7.07
CA ASP A 198 9.33 13.40 -5.70
C ASP A 198 8.51 12.43 -4.84
N LEU A 199 9.19 11.72 -3.93
CA LEU A 199 8.60 10.66 -3.13
C LEU A 199 8.72 10.99 -1.65
N THR A 200 7.57 11.26 -1.02
CA THR A 200 7.43 11.37 0.42
C THR A 200 6.98 10.03 0.98
N LEU A 201 7.68 9.52 1.98
CA LEU A 201 7.32 8.31 2.70
C LEU A 201 6.98 8.66 4.15
N ILE A 202 5.79 8.31 4.60
CA ILE A 202 5.31 8.57 5.96
C ILE A 202 5.30 7.23 6.70
N LEU A 203 6.21 7.06 7.66
CA LEU A 203 6.28 5.89 8.53
C LEU A 203 5.44 6.14 9.79
N VAL A 204 4.43 5.29 10.01
CA VAL A 204 3.44 5.41 11.07
C VAL A 204 3.73 4.43 12.21
N ASP A 205 3.83 4.91 13.45
CA ASP A 205 3.99 4.10 14.68
C ASP A 205 2.69 3.41 15.14
N GLU A 206 1.98 2.80 14.20
CA GLU A 206 0.74 2.10 14.47
C GLU A 206 0.62 0.90 13.54
N ASP A 207 -0.08 -0.15 13.99
CA ASP A 207 -0.33 -1.33 13.14
C ASP A 207 -1.50 -1.05 12.19
N LEU A 208 -1.18 -0.79 10.92
CA LEU A 208 -2.15 -0.50 9.85
C LEU A 208 -1.91 -1.41 8.63
N GLY A 209 -2.82 -1.33 7.66
CA GLY A 209 -2.82 -2.14 6.45
C GLY A 209 -2.88 -3.63 6.76
N LEU A 210 -2.07 -4.40 6.03
CA LEU A 210 -2.05 -5.85 6.11
C LEU A 210 -0.61 -6.36 6.06
N SER A 211 -0.03 -6.67 7.21
CA SER A 211 1.27 -7.34 7.35
C SER A 211 1.46 -7.78 8.80
N TRP A 212 2.04 -8.96 9.03
CA TRP A 212 2.47 -9.42 10.35
C TRP A 212 3.57 -10.46 10.20
N ASP A 213 4.31 -10.67 11.29
CA ASP A 213 5.15 -11.86 11.46
C ASP A 213 4.37 -12.96 12.18
N GLU A 214 4.51 -14.20 11.73
CA GLU A 214 3.80 -15.35 12.31
C GLU A 214 4.23 -15.66 13.75
N ALA A 215 5.43 -15.19 14.15
CA ALA A 215 5.92 -15.32 15.53
C ALA A 215 5.34 -14.26 16.49
N TRP A 216 4.62 -13.24 16.00
CA TRP A 216 4.05 -12.20 16.87
C TRP A 216 2.90 -12.72 17.74
N PRO A 217 2.56 -12.02 18.84
CA PRO A 217 1.41 -12.36 19.66
C PRO A 217 0.12 -12.47 18.84
N LYS A 218 -0.63 -13.57 19.02
CA LYS A 218 -1.86 -13.86 18.26
C LYS A 218 -2.89 -12.74 18.36
N GLU A 219 -3.00 -12.08 19.51
CA GLU A 219 -3.91 -10.95 19.72
C GLU A 219 -3.60 -9.78 18.78
N ARG A 220 -2.32 -9.42 18.62
CA ARG A 220 -1.87 -8.38 17.69
C ARG A 220 -2.19 -8.76 16.24
N ILE A 221 -1.92 -10.01 15.86
CA ILE A 221 -2.22 -10.53 14.51
C ILE A 221 -3.73 -10.46 14.24
N ASN A 222 -4.56 -10.89 15.20
CA ASN A 222 -6.01 -10.87 15.06
C ASN A 222 -6.56 -9.44 14.94
N LYS A 223 -5.99 -8.49 15.68
CA LYS A 223 -6.35 -7.06 15.55
C LYS A 223 -6.02 -6.52 14.16
N ILE A 224 -4.84 -6.83 13.62
CA ILE A 224 -4.44 -6.43 12.25
C ILE A 224 -5.42 -7.01 11.21
N LYS A 225 -5.76 -8.30 11.35
CA LYS A 225 -6.71 -8.99 10.47
C LYS A 225 -8.10 -8.34 10.50
N ALA A 226 -8.66 -8.12 11.70
CA ALA A 226 -9.96 -7.48 11.87
C ALA A 226 -9.98 -6.06 11.29
N ASN A 227 -8.94 -5.25 11.54
CA ASN A 227 -8.83 -3.89 11.00
C ASN A 227 -8.73 -3.89 9.47
N TYR A 228 -8.04 -4.87 8.89
CA TYR A 228 -7.98 -5.03 7.43
C TYR A 228 -9.33 -5.45 6.84
N GLU A 229 -9.99 -6.42 7.47
CA GLU A 229 -11.30 -6.94 7.04
C GLU A 229 -12.38 -5.86 7.08
N ALA A 230 -12.32 -4.93 8.04
CA ALA A 230 -13.25 -3.80 8.13
C ALA A 230 -13.19 -2.83 6.93
N VAL A 231 -12.05 -2.73 6.24
CA VAL A 231 -11.83 -1.78 5.13
C VAL A 231 -11.60 -2.47 3.79
N THR A 232 -12.00 -3.74 3.67
CA THR A 232 -11.78 -4.53 2.46
C THR A 232 -13.03 -5.30 2.08
N TRP A 233 -13.21 -5.53 0.79
CA TRP A 233 -14.35 -6.26 0.25
C TRP A 233 -13.94 -7.01 -1.01
N ILE A 234 -14.74 -7.97 -1.44
CA ILE A 234 -14.46 -8.78 -2.64
C ILE A 234 -14.63 -7.92 -3.89
N PHE A 235 -13.65 -7.97 -4.80
CA PHE A 235 -13.76 -7.32 -6.10
C PHE A 235 -14.46 -8.27 -7.06
N THR A 236 -15.38 -7.75 -7.87
CA THR A 236 -15.88 -8.48 -9.03
C THR A 236 -14.78 -8.54 -10.09
N GLY A 237 -14.63 -9.74 -10.66
CA GLY A 237 -13.48 -10.18 -11.41
C GLY A 237 -13.05 -9.27 -12.55
#